data_AF-A0A8B8QZN8-F1
#
_entry.id   AF-A0A8B8QZN8-F1
#
_cell.length_a   1.000
_cell.length_b   1.000
_cell.length_c   1.000
_cell.angle_alpha   90.00
_cell.angle_beta   90.00
_cell.angle_gamma   90.00
#
_symmetry.space_group_name_H-M   'P 1'
#
loop_
_entity.id
_entity.type
_entity.pdbx_description
1 polymer ?
#
loop_
_entity_poly.entity_id
_entity_poly.type
_entity_poly.pdbx_seq_one_letter_code
_entity_poly.pdbx_strand_id
1 'polypeptide(L)'
;MEYRKLKDQDKDGDTNEDDVESLRGKAISGVSLNPLATLGGSSGDRSKWKRKSIVTLALTILTSSQSILIVWSKRAGKYEYSVTTANFMVETLKCALSLAALARIWRREGVTEDNRLSTTLNEVIVYPIPAFLYLVKNLLQYYIFAYVNAPGYQILKNLNIISTGVLYRIILKRELSEIQWAAFVLLCAGCTTAQLNSNSDRVLETPVQGWIMAIVMALLSGFAGVYTEAIMKKRPSRNINVQNFWLYIFGMIFNAIAIVIQDFDAVANKGFFHGYSLITTLMILNHALR
;
A
#
# COMPACT_ATOMS: atom_id res chain seq x y z
N MET A 1 12.71 -67.60 -33.95
CA MET A 1 11.85 -66.41 -34.15
C MET A 1 12.80 -65.23 -34.29
N GLU A 2 13.48 -65.02 -35.43
CA GLU A 2 12.97 -64.40 -36.67
C GLU A 2 12.43 -62.98 -36.43
N TYR A 3 12.88 -61.88 -37.05
CA TYR A 3 13.83 -61.60 -38.15
C TYR A 3 14.23 -60.09 -38.04
N ARG A 4 15.53 -59.72 -38.16
CA ARG A 4 16.19 -59.03 -39.31
C ARG A 4 15.48 -57.75 -39.82
N LYS A 5 16.13 -56.69 -40.32
CA LYS A 5 17.53 -56.23 -40.51
C LYS A 5 17.41 -54.80 -41.10
N LEU A 6 18.43 -53.99 -40.87
CA LEU A 6 18.79 -52.79 -41.65
C LEU A 6 19.00 -53.14 -43.14
N LYS A 7 18.61 -52.26 -44.07
CA LYS A 7 19.41 -51.95 -45.27
C LYS A 7 18.95 -50.70 -46.01
N ASP A 8 19.94 -49.91 -46.37
CA ASP A 8 19.95 -48.78 -47.30
C ASP A 8 19.37 -49.08 -48.68
N GLN A 9 18.88 -48.04 -49.34
CA GLN A 9 19.01 -47.91 -50.80
C GLN A 9 19.27 -46.44 -51.18
N ASP A 10 20.54 -46.21 -51.53
CA ASP A 10 21.08 -45.06 -52.23
C ASP A 10 20.66 -45.05 -53.72
N LYS A 11 20.62 -43.83 -54.27
CA LYS A 11 21.04 -43.36 -55.61
C LYS A 11 20.61 -44.07 -56.91
N ASP A 12 20.09 -43.27 -57.83
CA ASP A 12 20.62 -42.92 -59.18
C ASP A 12 19.57 -41.99 -59.84
N GLY A 13 19.81 -40.93 -60.63
CA GLY A 13 20.92 -40.46 -61.45
C GLY A 13 20.32 -39.79 -62.71
N ASP A 14 20.99 -38.76 -63.26
CA ASP A 14 20.79 -38.10 -64.60
C ASP A 14 19.66 -37.06 -64.76
N THR A 15 19.80 -35.90 -65.43
CA THR A 15 20.88 -35.05 -65.99
C THR A 15 20.20 -33.72 -66.41
N ASN A 16 20.81 -32.53 -66.22
CA ASN A 16 21.24 -31.55 -67.25
C ASN A 16 20.36 -31.52 -68.53
N GLU A 17 19.92 -30.41 -69.13
CA GLU A 17 20.26 -28.99 -69.21
C GLU A 17 19.03 -28.31 -69.82
N ASP A 18 18.76 -27.04 -69.49
CA ASP A 18 18.16 -26.04 -70.40
C ASP A 18 18.08 -24.68 -69.66
N ASP A 19 19.12 -23.89 -69.87
CA ASP A 19 19.06 -22.50 -70.32
C ASP A 19 18.31 -21.44 -69.47
N VAL A 20 19.12 -20.77 -68.65
CA VAL A 20 19.40 -19.32 -68.69
C VAL A 20 18.65 -18.54 -69.78
N GLU A 21 17.47 -17.97 -69.48
CA GLU A 21 17.01 -16.61 -69.83
C GLU A 21 15.49 -16.44 -69.64
N SER A 22 15.06 -16.19 -68.42
CA SER A 22 13.83 -15.41 -68.19
C SER A 22 13.91 -14.63 -66.89
N LEU A 23 14.95 -13.81 -66.80
CA LEU A 23 15.05 -12.72 -65.83
C LEU A 23 14.13 -11.57 -66.25
N ARG A 24 12.80 -11.71 -66.06
CA ARG A 24 11.91 -10.53 -66.03
C ARG A 24 10.55 -10.81 -65.37
N GLY A 25 10.54 -10.99 -64.05
CA GLY A 25 9.27 -10.93 -63.32
C GLY A 25 9.24 -11.67 -61.99
N LYS A 26 9.91 -11.14 -60.97
CA LYS A 26 9.52 -11.42 -59.59
C LYS A 26 9.80 -10.21 -58.71
N ALA A 27 8.72 -9.57 -58.29
CA ALA A 27 8.70 -8.39 -57.45
C ALA A 27 9.30 -8.71 -56.06
N ILE A 28 10.26 -7.90 -55.64
CA ILE A 28 10.73 -7.81 -54.26
C ILE A 28 9.64 -7.08 -53.46
N SER A 29 8.70 -7.85 -52.90
CA SER A 29 7.77 -7.36 -51.88
C SER A 29 8.44 -7.51 -50.52
N GLY A 30 9.29 -6.54 -50.19
CA GLY A 30 10.15 -6.59 -49.01
C GLY A 30 10.38 -5.24 -48.36
N VAL A 31 9.38 -4.34 -48.34
CA VAL A 31 9.32 -3.21 -47.39
C VAL A 31 7.84 -2.84 -47.16
N SER A 32 7.21 -3.39 -46.12
CA SER A 32 6.01 -2.75 -45.57
C SER A 32 6.48 -1.75 -44.52
N LEU A 33 6.48 -0.48 -44.90
CA LEU A 33 6.54 0.64 -43.98
C LEU A 33 5.30 0.55 -43.07
N ASN A 34 5.48 0.16 -41.81
CA ASN A 34 4.45 0.37 -40.79
C ASN A 34 4.19 1.87 -40.67
N PRO A 35 3.00 2.39 -41.00
CA PRO A 35 2.66 3.75 -40.67
C PRO A 35 2.32 3.78 -39.18
N LEU A 36 3.09 4.57 -38.45
CA LEU A 36 2.66 5.27 -37.25
C LEU A 36 2.00 4.40 -36.15
N ALA A 37 2.82 4.05 -35.15
CA ALA A 37 2.35 3.62 -33.84
C ALA A 37 1.20 4.55 -33.38
N THR A 38 -0.01 4.02 -33.42
CA THR A 38 -1.20 4.68 -32.91
C THR A 38 -1.02 4.82 -31.41
N LEU A 39 -0.64 6.02 -30.98
CA LEU A 39 -0.77 6.55 -29.62
C LEU A 39 -2.26 6.64 -29.26
N GLY A 40 -2.94 5.49 -29.26
CA GLY A 40 -4.35 5.32 -28.97
C GLY A 40 -4.49 4.28 -27.88
N GLY A 41 -3.96 4.55 -26.69
CA GLY A 41 -4.27 3.72 -25.51
C GLY A 41 -5.79 3.60 -25.41
N SER A 42 -6.29 2.36 -25.48
CA SER A 42 -7.71 2.01 -25.43
C SER A 42 -8.45 2.83 -24.38
N SER A 43 -9.67 3.28 -24.67
CA SER A 43 -10.51 4.08 -23.75
C SER A 43 -10.58 3.46 -22.34
N GLY A 44 -10.56 2.13 -22.25
CA GLY A 44 -10.51 1.39 -20.99
C GLY A 44 -9.19 1.54 -20.22
N ASP A 45 -8.05 1.65 -20.90
CA ASP A 45 -6.75 1.87 -20.27
C ASP A 45 -6.64 3.32 -19.77
N ARG A 46 -7.05 4.29 -20.59
CA ARG A 46 -7.08 5.71 -20.18
C ARG A 46 -7.96 5.94 -18.95
N SER A 47 -9.10 5.24 -18.84
CA SER A 47 -9.97 5.27 -17.65
C SER A 47 -9.29 4.66 -16.40
N LYS A 48 -8.59 3.53 -16.54
CA LYS A 48 -7.81 2.92 -15.44
C LYS A 48 -6.71 3.84 -14.94
N TRP A 49 -5.95 4.47 -15.85
CA TRP A 49 -4.91 5.44 -15.51
C TRP A 49 -5.48 6.66 -14.81
N LYS A 50 -6.57 7.25 -15.33
CA LYS A 50 -7.27 8.35 -14.66
C LYS A 50 -7.69 7.99 -13.24
N ARG A 51 -8.30 6.82 -13.04
CA ARG A 51 -8.72 6.35 -11.70
C ARG A 51 -7.53 6.19 -10.76
N LYS A 52 -6.45 5.54 -11.22
CA LYS A 52 -5.22 5.37 -10.43
C LYS A 52 -4.64 6.73 -10.04
N SER A 53 -4.52 7.66 -10.98
CA SER A 53 -3.99 9.01 -10.70
C SER A 53 -4.86 9.78 -9.71
N ILE A 54 -6.19 9.75 -9.86
CA ILE A 54 -7.12 10.41 -8.92
C ILE A 54 -6.96 9.83 -7.51
N VAL A 55 -6.91 8.51 -7.37
CA VAL A 55 -6.75 7.85 -6.06
C VAL A 55 -5.41 8.21 -5.43
N THR A 56 -4.32 8.21 -6.20
CA THR A 56 -2.99 8.59 -5.71
C THR A 56 -2.92 10.05 -5.28
N LEU A 57 -3.51 10.97 -6.06
CA LEU A 57 -3.55 12.40 -5.71
C LEU A 57 -4.38 12.64 -4.45
N ALA A 58 -5.56 12.02 -4.35
CA ALA A 58 -6.39 12.09 -3.15
C ALA A 58 -5.65 11.55 -1.92
N LEU A 59 -5.00 10.39 -2.04
CA LEU A 59 -4.23 9.79 -0.95
C LEU A 59 -3.03 10.67 -0.54
N THR A 60 -2.41 11.36 -1.49
CA THR A 60 -1.32 12.31 -1.22
C THR A 60 -1.84 13.50 -0.42
N ILE A 61 -2.95 14.10 -0.84
CA ILE A 61 -3.59 15.21 -0.13
C ILE A 61 -3.97 14.79 1.29
N LEU A 62 -4.66 13.65 1.45
CA LEU A 62 -5.08 13.12 2.75
C LEU A 62 -3.89 12.79 3.67
N THR A 63 -2.79 12.28 3.11
CA THR A 63 -1.60 11.95 3.90
C THR A 63 -0.86 13.21 4.35
N SER A 64 -0.77 14.23 3.50
CA SER A 64 -0.13 15.51 3.85
C SER A 64 -0.96 16.31 4.85
N SER A 65 -2.28 16.36 4.69
CA SER A 65 -3.19 17.03 5.64
C SER A 65 -3.19 16.35 7.01
N GLN A 66 -3.01 15.02 7.08
CA GLN A 66 -3.02 14.28 8.33
C GLN A 66 -1.93 14.74 9.30
N SER A 67 -0.69 14.91 8.83
CA SER A 67 0.42 15.37 9.67
C SER A 67 0.15 16.77 10.23
N ILE A 68 -0.44 17.66 9.42
CA ILE A 68 -0.80 19.02 9.83
C ILE A 68 -1.92 18.99 10.87
N LEU A 69 -2.98 18.24 10.62
CA LEU A 69 -4.13 18.14 11.54
C LEU A 69 -3.74 17.55 12.89
N ILE A 70 -2.87 16.52 12.93
CA ILE A 70 -2.36 15.97 14.20
C ILE A 70 -1.60 17.03 14.99
N VAL A 71 -0.73 17.80 14.33
CA VAL A 71 0.06 18.84 14.99
C VAL A 71 -0.82 19.99 15.45
N TRP A 72 -1.80 20.39 14.64
CA TRP A 72 -2.75 21.46 14.97
C TRP A 72 -3.77 21.05 16.04
N SER A 73 -4.06 19.75 16.17
CA SER A 73 -4.93 19.24 17.23
C SER A 73 -4.35 19.40 18.64
N LYS A 74 -3.06 19.73 18.76
CA LYS A 74 -2.42 20.00 20.04
C LYS A 74 -2.79 21.38 20.56
N ARG A 75 -3.04 21.46 21.87
CA ARG A 75 -3.26 22.73 22.57
C ARG A 75 -2.17 22.90 23.63
N ALA A 76 -1.48 24.04 23.62
CA ALA A 76 -0.35 24.33 24.51
C ALA A 76 0.75 23.22 24.53
N GLY A 77 0.98 22.56 23.39
CA GLY A 77 2.01 21.52 23.26
C GLY A 77 1.62 20.12 23.75
N LYS A 78 0.42 19.92 24.30
CA LYS A 78 -0.10 18.62 24.74
C LYS A 78 -1.39 18.24 23.99
N TYR A 79 -1.71 16.95 23.97
CA TYR A 79 -3.00 16.45 23.51
C TYR A 79 -3.99 16.53 24.66
N GLU A 80 -5.03 17.36 24.53
CA GLU A 80 -6.12 17.45 25.53
C GLU A 80 -7.08 16.25 25.45
N TYR A 81 -7.07 15.54 24.32
CA TYR A 81 -7.83 14.31 24.09
C TYR A 81 -6.98 13.06 24.31
N SER A 82 -7.63 11.94 24.63
CA SER A 82 -6.98 10.63 24.66
C SER A 82 -6.69 10.14 23.23
N VAL A 83 -5.43 9.81 22.97
CA VAL A 83 -4.99 9.32 21.66
C VAL A 83 -5.62 7.96 21.34
N THR A 84 -5.80 7.11 22.35
CA THR A 84 -6.39 5.78 22.17
C THR A 84 -7.88 5.86 21.80
N THR A 85 -8.64 6.81 22.37
CA THR A 85 -10.05 7.05 21.95
C THR A 85 -10.15 7.63 20.55
N ALA A 86 -9.25 8.54 20.16
CA ALA A 86 -9.20 9.07 18.80
C ALA A 86 -8.91 7.96 17.77
N ASN A 87 -7.96 7.06 18.06
CA ASN A 87 -7.65 5.92 17.19
C ASN A 87 -8.80 4.91 17.12
N PHE A 88 -9.48 4.65 18.24
CA PHE A 88 -10.70 3.83 18.25
C PHE A 88 -11.77 4.41 17.30
N MET A 89 -11.97 5.72 17.32
CA MET A 89 -12.94 6.39 16.42
C MET A 89 -12.53 6.32 14.96
N VAL A 90 -11.23 6.37 14.64
CA VAL A 90 -10.72 6.17 13.27
C VAL A 90 -11.07 4.77 12.77
N GLU A 91 -10.78 3.74 13.57
CA GLU A 91 -11.11 2.34 13.19
C GLU A 91 -12.62 2.11 13.10
N THR A 92 -13.40 2.74 13.99
CA THR A 92 -14.87 2.72 13.93
C THR A 92 -15.38 3.33 12.62
N LEU A 93 -14.86 4.48 12.21
CA LEU A 93 -15.27 5.14 10.98
C LEU A 93 -14.86 4.35 9.73
N LYS A 94 -13.65 3.78 9.70
CA LYS A 94 -13.20 2.88 8.62
C LYS A 94 -14.07 1.63 8.52
N CYS A 95 -14.44 1.05 9.66
CA CYS A 95 -15.36 -0.07 9.74
C CYS A 95 -16.75 0.31 9.19
N ALA A 96 -17.29 1.46 9.59
CA ALA A 96 -18.57 1.96 9.11
C ALA A 96 -18.56 2.23 7.59
N LEU A 97 -17.49 2.82 7.06
CA LEU A 97 -17.33 3.05 5.62
C LEU A 97 -17.24 1.73 4.84
N SER A 98 -16.52 0.74 5.37
CA SER A 98 -16.41 -0.60 4.77
C SER A 98 -17.76 -1.32 4.76
N LEU A 99 -18.50 -1.24 5.86
CA LEU A 99 -19.84 -1.81 5.98
C LEU A 99 -20.83 -1.11 5.05
N ALA A 100 -20.77 0.23 4.93
CA ALA A 100 -21.59 0.99 4.00
C ALA A 100 -21.29 0.62 2.53
N ALA A 101 -20.01 0.42 2.20
CA ALA A 101 -19.62 -0.07 0.88
C ALA A 101 -20.17 -1.49 0.61
N LEU A 102 -20.08 -2.40 1.58
CA LEU A 102 -20.68 -3.74 1.49
C LEU A 102 -22.20 -3.69 1.35
N ALA A 103 -22.88 -2.86 2.14
CA ALA A 103 -24.33 -2.70 2.06
C ALA A 103 -24.77 -2.20 0.68
N ARG A 104 -24.00 -1.29 0.06
CA ARG A 104 -24.25 -0.85 -1.32
C ARG A 104 -24.05 -2.00 -2.32
N ILE A 105 -23.02 -2.82 -2.14
CA ILE A 105 -22.76 -3.98 -3.01
C ILE A 105 -23.89 -5.00 -2.88
N TRP A 106 -24.30 -5.35 -1.66
CA TRP A 106 -25.41 -6.27 -1.41
C TRP A 106 -26.73 -5.79 -2.03
N ARG A 107 -26.98 -4.47 -2.03
CA ARG A 107 -28.18 -3.90 -2.69
C ARG A 107 -28.14 -4.01 -4.22
N ARG A 108 -26.95 -4.02 -4.84
CA ARG A 108 -26.80 -4.04 -6.30
C ARG A 108 -26.65 -5.44 -6.88
N GLU A 109 -25.87 -6.28 -6.21
CA GLU A 109 -25.41 -7.58 -6.71
C GLU A 109 -25.95 -8.76 -5.88
N GLY A 110 -26.60 -8.49 -4.74
CA GLY A 110 -26.98 -9.52 -3.77
C GLY A 110 -25.83 -9.95 -2.86
N VAL A 111 -26.13 -10.88 -1.94
CA VAL A 111 -25.12 -11.46 -1.02
C VAL A 111 -24.47 -12.66 -1.70
N THR A 112 -23.21 -12.51 -2.09
CA THR A 112 -22.37 -13.58 -2.64
C THR A 112 -21.43 -14.16 -1.56
N GLU A 113 -20.88 -15.36 -1.77
CA GLU A 113 -19.90 -15.99 -0.87
C GLU A 113 -18.69 -15.08 -0.62
N ASP A 114 -18.23 -14.37 -1.64
CA ASP A 114 -17.08 -13.46 -1.58
C ASP A 114 -17.36 -12.16 -0.81
N ASN A 115 -18.62 -11.76 -0.71
CA ASN A 115 -19.07 -10.53 -0.06
C ASN A 115 -19.75 -10.78 1.31
N ARG A 116 -19.91 -12.04 1.73
CA ARG A 116 -20.56 -12.39 3.00
C ARG A 116 -19.61 -12.16 4.18
N LEU A 117 -20.14 -11.59 5.27
CA LEU A 117 -19.40 -11.37 6.52
C LEU A 117 -19.18 -12.65 7.33
N SER A 118 -20.07 -13.65 7.19
CA SER A 118 -19.94 -14.95 7.84
C SER A 118 -18.77 -15.72 7.23
N THR A 119 -17.67 -15.75 7.98
CA THR A 119 -16.39 -16.39 7.65
C THR A 119 -16.03 -17.43 8.70
N THR A 120 -15.16 -18.37 8.34
CA THR A 120 -14.68 -19.38 9.30
C THR A 120 -13.61 -18.75 10.21
N LEU A 121 -13.49 -19.18 11.47
CA LEU A 121 -12.48 -18.65 12.40
C LEU A 121 -11.05 -18.71 11.85
N ASN A 122 -10.71 -19.76 11.11
CA ASN A 122 -9.43 -19.91 10.40
C ASN A 122 -9.16 -18.81 9.37
N GLU A 123 -10.22 -18.19 8.85
CA GLU A 123 -10.10 -17.09 7.91
C GLU A 123 -9.87 -15.74 8.58
N VAL A 124 -10.34 -15.62 9.82
CA VAL A 124 -10.38 -14.37 10.59
C VAL A 124 -9.12 -14.21 11.44
N ILE A 125 -8.51 -15.32 11.89
CA ILE A 125 -7.34 -15.34 12.79
C ILE A 125 -6.06 -14.71 12.22
N VAL A 126 -6.04 -14.40 10.91
CA VAL A 126 -4.90 -13.72 10.26
C VAL A 126 -4.93 -12.20 10.42
N TYR A 127 -6.10 -11.60 10.67
CA TYR A 127 -6.28 -10.15 10.79
C TYR A 127 -5.87 -9.50 12.13
N PRO A 128 -5.82 -10.20 13.28
CA PRO A 128 -5.33 -9.63 14.53
C PRO A 128 -3.87 -9.14 14.45
N ILE A 129 -2.99 -9.87 13.79
CA ILE A 129 -1.57 -9.50 13.67
C ILE A 129 -1.40 -8.13 12.99
N PRO A 130 -1.93 -7.88 11.78
CA PRO A 130 -1.81 -6.56 11.14
C PRO A 130 -2.57 -5.48 11.92
N ALA A 131 -3.73 -5.80 12.51
CA ALA A 131 -4.47 -4.84 13.33
C ALA A 131 -3.66 -4.36 14.53
N PHE A 132 -2.98 -5.28 15.23
CA PHE A 132 -2.09 -4.93 16.34
C PHE A 132 -0.89 -4.09 15.88
N LEU A 133 -0.26 -4.46 14.77
CA LEU A 133 0.83 -3.67 14.20
C LEU A 133 0.39 -2.25 13.82
N TYR A 134 -0.82 -2.10 13.27
CA TYR A 134 -1.41 -0.79 13.00
C TYR A 134 -1.73 0.00 14.28
N LEU A 135 -2.19 -0.65 15.34
CA LEU A 135 -2.34 0.01 16.66
C LEU A 135 -1.00 0.58 17.12
N VAL A 136 0.04 -0.26 17.21
CA VAL A 136 1.35 0.16 17.72
C VAL A 136 1.92 1.27 16.84
N LYS A 137 1.81 1.14 15.51
CA LYS A 137 2.22 2.18 14.57
C LYS A 137 1.48 3.50 14.82
N ASN A 138 0.16 3.44 14.96
CA ASN A 138 -0.66 4.63 15.15
C ASN A 138 -0.29 5.32 16.47
N LEU A 139 -0.17 4.57 17.58
CA LEU A 139 0.26 5.13 18.87
C LEU A 139 1.66 5.74 18.80
N LEU A 140 2.61 5.02 18.19
CA LEU A 140 3.99 5.51 18.03
C LEU A 140 4.04 6.79 17.21
N GLN A 141 3.18 6.94 16.21
CA GLN A 141 3.06 8.18 15.43
C GLN A 141 2.68 9.38 16.31
N TYR A 142 1.66 9.27 17.18
CA TYR A 142 1.31 10.37 18.09
C TYR A 142 2.40 10.66 19.10
N TYR A 143 3.04 9.61 19.63
CA TYR A 143 4.16 9.74 20.54
C TYR A 143 5.31 10.52 19.86
N ILE A 144 5.73 10.12 18.66
CA ILE A 144 6.78 10.83 17.92
C ILE A 144 6.37 12.27 17.65
N PHE A 145 5.13 12.55 17.24
CA PHE A 145 4.69 13.93 17.08
C PHE A 145 4.81 14.73 18.38
N ALA A 146 4.64 14.13 19.56
CA ALA A 146 4.84 14.82 20.84
C ALA A 146 6.27 15.34 21.05
N TYR A 147 7.29 14.64 20.52
CA TYR A 147 8.71 14.99 20.68
C TYR A 147 9.35 15.63 19.45
N VAL A 148 8.82 15.35 18.25
CA VAL A 148 9.39 15.74 16.96
C VAL A 148 8.39 16.64 16.21
N ASN A 149 8.90 17.71 15.59
CA ASN A 149 8.10 18.61 14.77
C ASN A 149 7.57 17.91 13.50
N ALA A 150 6.54 18.49 12.88
CA ALA A 150 5.91 17.91 11.68
C ALA A 150 6.90 17.64 10.52
N PRO A 151 7.80 18.58 10.18
CA PRO A 151 8.79 18.36 9.13
C PRO A 151 9.78 17.25 9.46
N GLY A 152 10.29 17.20 10.71
CA GLY A 152 11.20 16.14 11.15
C GLY A 152 10.55 14.76 11.08
N TYR A 153 9.29 14.63 11.52
CA TYR A 153 8.54 13.37 11.38
C TYR A 153 8.43 12.92 9.91
N GLN A 154 8.19 13.86 9.00
CA GLN A 154 8.01 13.55 7.59
C GLN A 154 9.33 13.11 6.93
N ILE A 155 10.47 13.69 7.34
CA ILE A 155 11.81 13.21 6.97
C ILE A 155 12.05 11.79 7.50
N LEU A 156 11.80 11.54 8.79
CA LEU A 156 11.98 10.21 9.39
C LEU A 156 11.11 9.15 8.69
N LYS A 157 9.93 9.53 8.22
CA LYS A 157 9.04 8.69 7.43
C LYS A 157 9.61 8.26 6.09
N ASN A 158 10.54 9.00 5.50
CA ASN A 158 11.15 8.62 4.22
C ASN A 158 11.95 7.31 4.33
N LEU A 159 12.50 6.98 5.51
CA LEU A 159 13.16 5.70 5.78
C LEU A 159 12.21 4.49 5.59
N ASN A 160 10.90 4.71 5.77
CA ASN A 160 9.89 3.69 5.54
C ASN A 160 9.85 3.25 4.06
N ILE A 161 10.24 4.12 3.12
CA ILE A 161 10.27 3.79 1.68
C ILE A 161 11.24 2.62 1.45
N ILE A 162 12.47 2.75 1.96
CA ILE A 162 13.51 1.73 1.82
C ILE A 162 13.11 0.47 2.61
N SER A 163 12.65 0.64 3.86
CA SER A 163 12.20 -0.48 4.70
C SER A 163 11.08 -1.29 4.05
N THR A 164 10.09 -0.62 3.47
CA THR A 164 8.99 -1.27 2.77
C THR A 164 9.50 -2.05 1.56
N GLY A 165 10.42 -1.48 0.77
CA GLY A 165 11.03 -2.19 -0.37
C GLY A 165 11.78 -3.46 0.02
N VAL A 166 12.56 -3.41 1.11
CA VAL A 166 13.25 -4.59 1.67
C VAL A 166 12.24 -5.64 2.13
N LEU A 167 11.25 -5.25 2.92
CA LEU A 167 10.21 -6.15 3.41
C LEU A 167 9.35 -6.72 2.27
N TYR A 168 9.13 -5.96 1.20
CA TYR A 168 8.44 -6.42 0.00
C TYR A 168 9.20 -7.56 -0.68
N ARG A 169 10.52 -7.44 -0.79
CA ARG A 169 11.38 -8.50 -1.33
C ARG A 169 11.37 -9.74 -0.44
N ILE A 170 11.44 -9.58 0.88
CA ILE A 170 11.50 -10.69 1.84
C ILE A 170 10.15 -11.41 1.96
N ILE A 171 9.07 -10.68 2.21
CA ILE A 171 7.75 -11.24 2.58
C ILE A 171 6.95 -11.64 1.34
N LEU A 172 6.90 -10.79 0.31
CA LEU A 172 6.17 -11.11 -0.92
C LEU A 172 7.04 -11.87 -1.94
N LYS A 173 8.31 -12.15 -1.63
CA LYS A 173 9.27 -12.87 -2.48
C LYS A 173 9.33 -12.31 -3.91
N ARG A 174 9.17 -11.00 -4.05
CA ARG A 174 9.24 -10.32 -5.35
C ARG A 174 10.65 -9.80 -5.58
N GLU A 175 11.25 -10.22 -6.69
CA GLU A 175 12.55 -9.71 -7.10
C GLU A 175 12.39 -8.29 -7.62
N LEU A 176 13.18 -7.38 -7.05
CA LEU A 176 13.27 -5.99 -7.49
C LEU A 176 14.55 -5.84 -8.29
N SER A 177 14.43 -5.26 -9.50
CA SER A 177 15.56 -4.95 -10.37
C SER A 177 16.49 -3.93 -9.69
N GLU A 178 17.78 -3.94 -10.06
CA GLU A 178 18.75 -2.94 -9.61
C GLU A 178 18.29 -1.50 -9.92
N ILE A 179 17.61 -1.30 -11.05
CA ILE A 179 17.03 0.01 -11.41
C ILE A 179 15.90 0.40 -10.46
N GLN A 180 15.08 -0.57 -10.02
CA GLN A 180 14.02 -0.33 -9.03
C GLN A 180 14.60 -0.01 -7.65
N TRP A 181 15.69 -0.66 -7.26
CA TRP A 181 16.44 -0.32 -6.04
C TRP A 181 17.02 1.09 -6.11
N ALA A 182 17.67 1.44 -7.23
CA ALA A 182 18.16 2.79 -7.46
C ALA A 182 17.01 3.82 -7.40
N ALA A 183 15.84 3.50 -7.96
CA ALA A 183 14.66 4.35 -7.89
C ALA A 183 14.15 4.54 -6.44
N PHE A 184 14.16 3.50 -5.60
CA PHE A 184 13.80 3.63 -4.17
C PHE A 184 14.77 4.53 -3.41
N VAL A 185 16.08 4.37 -3.64
CA VAL A 185 17.13 5.20 -3.02
C VAL A 185 16.99 6.65 -3.49
N LEU A 186 16.83 6.87 -4.79
CA LEU A 186 16.67 8.19 -5.37
C LEU A 186 15.39 8.88 -4.88
N LEU A 187 14.29 8.13 -4.74
CA LEU A 187 13.04 8.64 -4.17
C LEU A 187 13.21 9.04 -2.71
N CYS A 188 13.88 8.21 -1.89
CA CYS A 188 14.15 8.52 -0.49
C CYS A 188 15.04 9.77 -0.35
N ALA A 189 16.08 9.88 -1.18
CA ALA A 189 16.96 11.04 -1.23
C ALA A 189 16.19 12.30 -1.66
N GLY A 190 15.43 12.24 -2.76
CA GLY A 190 14.64 13.36 -3.26
C GLY A 190 13.59 13.84 -2.26
N CYS A 191 12.86 12.93 -1.61
CA CYS A 191 11.91 13.28 -0.55
C CYS A 191 12.60 13.91 0.65
N THR A 192 13.79 13.44 1.03
CA THR A 192 14.53 14.01 2.17
C THR A 192 15.01 15.41 1.84
N THR A 193 15.65 15.60 0.68
CA THR A 193 16.14 16.90 0.23
C THR A 193 15.02 17.93 0.10
N ALA A 194 13.87 17.54 -0.46
CA ALA A 194 12.72 18.45 -0.62
C ALA A 194 12.09 18.90 0.72
N GLN A 195 12.37 18.20 1.81
CA GLN A 195 11.81 18.46 3.14
C GLN A 195 12.83 19.10 4.10
N LEU A 196 14.08 19.28 3.67
CA LEU A 196 15.08 20.07 4.41
C LEU A 196 14.70 21.55 4.35
N ASN A 197 14.73 22.20 5.50
CA ASN A 197 14.49 23.63 5.66
C ASN A 197 15.59 24.18 6.59
N SER A 198 15.84 25.49 6.63
CA SER A 198 16.85 26.11 7.50
C SER A 198 16.62 25.88 8.99
N ASN A 199 15.40 25.46 9.39
CA ASN A 199 15.08 25.03 10.76
C ASN A 199 15.24 23.51 10.99
N SER A 200 15.65 22.75 9.97
CA SER A 200 15.80 21.29 10.01
C SER A 200 17.17 20.83 10.52
N ASP A 201 18.11 21.75 10.81
CA ASP A 201 19.39 21.41 11.47
C ASP A 201 19.15 20.69 12.81
N ARG A 202 18.04 21.00 13.49
CA ARG A 202 17.56 20.29 14.69
C ARG A 202 17.27 18.79 14.48
N VAL A 203 17.00 18.36 13.25
CA VAL A 203 16.77 16.94 12.92
C VAL A 203 18.10 16.18 12.82
N LEU A 204 19.17 16.83 12.35
CA LEU A 204 20.50 16.25 12.36
C LEU A 204 21.12 16.26 13.77
N GLU A 205 20.73 17.23 14.61
CA GLU A 205 21.04 17.26 16.05
C GLU A 205 20.16 16.32 16.89
N THR A 206 19.25 15.54 16.29
CA THR A 206 18.35 14.66 17.06
C THR A 206 19.20 13.64 17.82
N PRO A 207 19.00 13.50 19.16
CA PRO A 207 19.71 12.48 19.94
C PRO A 207 19.47 11.09 19.36
N VAL A 208 20.43 10.18 19.58
CA VAL A 208 20.42 8.78 19.07
C VAL A 208 19.07 8.08 19.30
N GLN A 209 18.38 8.41 20.41
CA GLN A 209 17.04 7.92 20.70
C GLN A 209 16.00 8.23 19.61
N GLY A 210 16.04 9.42 19.00
CA GLY A 210 15.13 9.79 17.91
C GLY A 210 15.40 9.01 16.62
N TRP A 211 16.67 8.75 16.30
CA TRP A 211 17.06 7.88 15.19
C TRP A 211 16.60 6.44 15.39
N ILE A 212 16.75 5.89 16.60
CA ILE A 212 16.25 4.54 16.94
C ILE A 212 14.72 4.48 16.79
N MET A 213 13.98 5.47 17.30
CA MET A 213 12.52 5.54 17.16
C MET A 213 12.09 5.63 15.68
N ALA A 214 12.82 6.37 14.86
CA ALA A 214 12.56 6.48 13.43
C ALA A 214 12.73 5.15 12.69
N ILE A 215 13.81 4.43 12.97
CA ILE A 215 14.09 3.11 12.36
C ILE A 215 13.02 2.11 12.78
N VAL A 216 12.69 2.05 14.08
CA VAL A 216 11.63 1.18 14.60
C VAL A 216 10.29 1.51 13.94
N MET A 217 9.95 2.79 13.84
CA MET A 217 8.71 3.23 13.19
C MET A 217 8.69 2.84 11.70
N ALA A 218 9.80 3.03 10.98
CA ALA A 218 9.92 2.68 9.56
C ALA A 218 9.73 1.17 9.35
N LEU A 219 10.42 0.34 10.13
CA LEU A 219 10.30 -1.12 10.09
C LEU A 219 8.88 -1.57 10.41
N LEU A 220 8.28 -1.04 11.48
CA LEU A 220 6.93 -1.40 11.90
C LEU A 220 5.88 -0.99 10.86
N SER A 221 5.99 0.23 10.33
CA SER A 221 5.09 0.74 9.31
C SER A 221 5.17 -0.05 8.00
N GLY A 222 6.40 -0.39 7.56
CA GLY A 222 6.63 -1.23 6.41
C GLY A 222 6.09 -2.64 6.63
N PHE A 223 6.35 -3.23 7.79
CA PHE A 223 5.90 -4.59 8.12
C PHE A 223 4.37 -4.68 8.17
N ALA A 224 3.70 -3.74 8.84
CA ALA A 224 2.23 -3.68 8.89
C ALA A 224 1.61 -3.60 7.48
N GLY A 225 2.16 -2.74 6.62
CA GLY A 225 1.67 -2.56 5.25
C GLY A 225 1.88 -3.81 4.39
N VAL A 226 3.10 -4.33 4.36
CA VAL A 226 3.48 -5.49 3.55
C VAL A 226 2.75 -6.76 4.01
N TYR A 227 2.60 -6.96 5.32
CA TYR A 227 1.86 -8.11 5.87
C TYR A 227 0.37 -8.05 5.55
N THR A 228 -0.24 -6.87 5.63
CA THR A 228 -1.65 -6.65 5.25
C THR A 228 -1.85 -6.94 3.76
N GLU A 229 -0.95 -6.46 2.90
CA GLU A 229 -0.98 -6.75 1.47
C GLU A 229 -0.83 -8.25 1.19
N ALA A 230 0.05 -8.95 1.90
CA ALA A 230 0.24 -10.39 1.77
C ALA A 230 -1.03 -11.17 2.14
N ILE A 231 -1.72 -10.79 3.22
CA ILE A 231 -3.01 -11.41 3.61
C ILE A 231 -4.07 -11.15 2.54
N MET A 232 -4.20 -9.90 2.08
CA MET A 232 -5.22 -9.55 1.09
C MET A 232 -5.02 -10.27 -0.25
N LYS A 233 -3.76 -10.38 -0.68
CA LYS A 233 -3.41 -11.10 -1.92
C LYS A 233 -3.55 -12.61 -1.81
N LYS A 234 -3.55 -13.19 -0.61
CA LYS A 234 -3.78 -14.64 -0.41
C LYS A 234 -5.21 -15.05 -0.78
N ARG A 235 -6.17 -14.12 -0.81
CA ARG A 235 -7.57 -14.35 -1.19
C ARG A 235 -8.08 -13.26 -2.14
N PRO A 236 -7.71 -13.31 -3.43
CA PRO A 236 -8.05 -12.26 -4.40
C PRO A 236 -9.54 -12.24 -4.77
N SER A 237 -10.28 -13.35 -4.61
CA SER A 237 -11.73 -13.40 -4.89
C SER A 237 -12.55 -12.68 -3.82
N ARG A 238 -12.07 -12.67 -2.57
CA ARG A 238 -12.81 -12.11 -1.44
C ARG A 238 -12.84 -10.59 -1.52
N ASN A 239 -14.03 -10.01 -1.31
CA ASN A 239 -14.22 -8.57 -1.33
C ASN A 239 -13.28 -7.84 -0.37
N ILE A 240 -12.57 -6.84 -0.87
CA ILE A 240 -11.66 -6.03 -0.04
C ILE A 240 -12.36 -5.39 1.15
N ASN A 241 -13.64 -5.02 1.03
CA ASN A 241 -14.39 -4.42 2.13
C ASN A 241 -14.71 -5.43 3.24
N VAL A 242 -14.87 -6.72 2.95
CA VAL A 242 -15.01 -7.78 3.98
C VAL A 242 -13.70 -7.97 4.72
N GLN A 243 -12.58 -7.98 3.99
CA GLN A 243 -11.26 -8.12 4.58
C GLN A 243 -10.91 -6.92 5.47
N ASN A 244 -11.20 -5.71 4.98
CA ASN A 244 -11.06 -4.46 5.72
C ASN A 244 -11.97 -4.44 6.96
N PHE A 245 -13.23 -4.88 6.84
CA PHE A 245 -14.14 -4.98 7.99
C PHE A 245 -13.54 -5.80 9.13
N TRP A 246 -13.05 -7.02 8.85
CA TRP A 246 -12.43 -7.85 9.88
C TRP A 246 -11.14 -7.25 10.45
N LEU A 247 -10.32 -6.63 9.61
CA LEU A 247 -9.13 -5.90 10.04
C LEU A 247 -9.48 -4.78 11.04
N TYR A 248 -10.49 -3.97 10.71
CA TYR A 248 -10.91 -2.83 11.54
C TYR A 248 -11.65 -3.27 12.82
N ILE A 249 -12.37 -4.40 12.80
CA ILE A 249 -12.96 -5.00 14.01
C ILE A 249 -11.88 -5.36 15.02
N PHE A 250 -10.82 -6.06 14.60
CA PHE A 250 -9.68 -6.30 15.50
C PHE A 250 -8.96 -5.02 15.89
N GLY A 251 -8.85 -4.06 14.98
CA GLY A 251 -8.31 -2.73 15.27
C GLY A 251 -9.08 -2.05 16.41
N MET A 252 -10.42 -2.07 16.37
CA MET A 252 -11.27 -1.53 17.43
C MET A 252 -11.07 -2.29 18.75
N ILE A 253 -11.02 -3.63 18.72
CA ILE A 253 -10.77 -4.44 19.93
C ILE A 253 -9.45 -4.05 20.58
N PHE A 254 -8.36 -3.98 19.81
CA PHE A 254 -7.06 -3.61 20.35
C PHE A 254 -7.01 -2.17 20.84
N ASN A 255 -7.68 -1.22 20.18
CA ASN A 255 -7.80 0.15 20.68
C ASN A 255 -8.63 0.22 21.96
N ALA A 256 -9.71 -0.56 22.09
CA ALA A 256 -10.49 -0.65 23.32
C ALA A 256 -9.64 -1.19 24.48
N ILE A 257 -8.84 -2.24 24.24
CA ILE A 257 -7.87 -2.75 25.21
C ILE A 257 -6.84 -1.66 25.57
N ALA A 258 -6.33 -0.92 24.59
CA ALA A 258 -5.39 0.18 24.83
C ALA A 258 -6.01 1.30 25.68
N ILE A 259 -7.29 1.64 25.46
CA ILE A 259 -8.03 2.61 26.30
C ILE A 259 -8.06 2.12 27.76
N VAL A 260 -8.40 0.85 27.99
CA VAL A 260 -8.49 0.26 29.34
C VAL A 260 -7.12 0.20 30.03
N ILE A 261 -6.04 -0.03 29.28
CA ILE A 261 -4.69 -0.18 29.87
C ILE A 261 -4.01 1.18 30.08
N GLN A 262 -4.16 2.13 29.16
CA GLN A 262 -3.37 3.37 29.14
C GLN A 262 -4.15 4.61 29.59
N ASP A 263 -5.44 4.70 29.24
CA ASP A 263 -6.23 5.93 29.36
C ASP A 263 -7.49 5.73 30.23
N PHE A 264 -7.59 4.64 31.00
CA PHE A 264 -8.80 4.30 31.77
C PHE A 264 -9.21 5.43 32.71
N ASP A 265 -8.29 5.95 33.52
CA ASP A 265 -8.59 7.03 34.47
C ASP A 265 -9.01 8.31 33.75
N ALA A 266 -8.41 8.62 32.60
CA ALA A 266 -8.76 9.79 31.82
C ALA A 266 -10.18 9.65 31.24
N VAL A 267 -10.50 8.49 30.68
CA VAL A 267 -11.81 8.20 30.07
C VAL A 267 -12.91 8.06 31.12
N ALA A 268 -12.64 7.41 32.25
CA ALA A 268 -13.60 7.22 33.33
C ALA A 268 -13.94 8.54 34.04
N ASN A 269 -12.95 9.39 34.32
CA ASN A 269 -13.17 10.63 35.06
C ASN A 269 -13.60 11.81 34.17
N LYS A 270 -13.13 11.89 32.92
CA LYS A 270 -13.38 13.05 32.04
C LYS A 270 -14.34 12.75 30.88
N GLY A 271 -14.62 11.48 30.63
CA GLY A 271 -15.46 10.99 29.54
C GLY A 271 -14.66 10.64 28.27
N PHE A 272 -15.24 9.77 27.45
CA PHE A 272 -14.62 9.23 26.23
C PHE A 272 -14.25 10.31 25.19
N PHE A 273 -15.12 11.31 25.02
CA PHE A 273 -14.94 12.41 24.06
C PHE A 273 -14.32 13.67 24.67
N HIS A 274 -13.66 13.54 25.83
CA HIS A 274 -13.01 14.69 26.45
C HIS A 274 -11.92 15.28 25.56
N GLY A 275 -11.85 16.61 25.47
CA GLY A 275 -10.84 17.31 24.67
C GLY A 275 -11.08 17.27 23.16
N TYR A 276 -12.20 16.71 22.69
CA TYR A 276 -12.51 16.67 21.26
C TYR A 276 -12.89 18.06 20.76
N SER A 277 -12.05 18.59 19.87
CA SER A 277 -12.29 19.82 19.13
C SER A 277 -12.72 19.52 17.69
N LEU A 278 -13.21 20.55 16.97
CA LEU A 278 -13.49 20.44 15.53
C LEU A 278 -12.27 19.90 14.76
N ILE A 279 -11.06 20.35 15.13
CA ILE A 279 -9.81 19.91 14.51
C ILE A 279 -9.58 18.41 14.76
N THR A 280 -9.90 17.92 15.96
CA THR A 280 -9.77 16.49 16.31
C THR A 280 -10.74 15.65 15.48
N THR A 281 -11.99 16.11 15.30
CA THR A 281 -12.97 15.42 14.45
C THR A 281 -12.54 15.41 12.98
N LEU A 282 -12.02 16.53 12.46
CA LEU A 282 -11.49 16.59 11.09
C LEU A 282 -10.26 15.69 10.91
N MET A 283 -9.38 15.61 11.91
CA MET A 283 -8.25 14.69 11.93
C MET A 283 -8.71 13.23 11.86
N ILE A 284 -9.72 12.85 12.66
CA ILE A 284 -10.28 11.49 12.66
C ILE A 284 -10.89 11.16 11.30
N LEU A 285 -11.69 12.08 10.74
CA LEU A 285 -12.30 11.91 9.42
C LEU A 285 -11.23 11.74 8.33
N ASN A 286 -10.22 12.61 8.32
CA ASN A 286 -9.12 12.57 7.36
C ASN A 286 -8.32 11.26 7.48
N HIS A 287 -8.05 10.79 8.69
CA HIS A 287 -7.36 9.53 8.92
C HIS A 287 -8.19 8.32 8.48
N ALA A 288 -9.52 8.36 8.66
CA ALA A 288 -10.39 7.26 8.25
C ALA A 288 -10.55 7.16 6.73
N LEU A 289 -10.48 8.29 6.01
CA LEU A 289 -10.57 8.32 4.55
C LEU A 289 -9.27 7.93 3.84
N ARG A 290 -8.15 7.91 4.57
CA ARG A 290 -6.81 7.59 4.07
C ARG A 290 -6.51 6.11 4.11
#